data_AF-A0A3B3BGK6-F1
#
_entry.id   AF-A0A3B3BGK6-F1
#
_cell.length_a   1.000
_cell.length_b   1.000
_cell.length_c   1.000
_cell.angle_alpha   90.00
_cell.angle_beta   90.00
_cell.angle_gamma   90.00
#
_symmetry.space_group_name_H-M   'P 1'
#
loop_
_entity.id
_entity.type
_entity.pdbx_description
1 polymer ?
#
loop_
_entity_poly.entity_id
_entity_poly.type
_entity_poly.pdbx_seq_one_letter_code
_entity_poly.pdbx_strand_id
1 'polypeptide(L)'
;MGRCPPLQARGENNGITSINAQSVCAAATISLETTHLIVIDLWTLLWIGLQFNAMGCIQSIRCKPKSFRESITVLELNASIDSNPTIIDEGSGVVLRYRTPHFRATARVQVPPLPAKETWTIGWIQACDHMEFFNTYGDKGMSSWELPDLRDGKIQAISDSDGVNYPWYGNTTETCIVVGPTKKDSKFTVSMNDNFYPSVTWGVPVSDSNVPKLSSIHRDQSFTTWLVAINQATSETLVLKTIRWRMRLHIHVDPEKPLSHRAVLMEPVAQEQPQILGKNEPIPPNAMVKPNANDAQVLMWRPKNGDPVVVIPPKY
;
A
#
# COMPACT_ATOMS: atom_id res chain seq x y z
N MET A 1 16.74 32.76 48.71
CA MET A 1 15.33 32.77 48.25
C MET A 1 15.26 32.00 46.94
N GLY A 2 14.53 30.91 46.74
CA GLY A 2 13.94 29.92 47.63
C GLY A 2 14.08 28.56 46.92
N ARG A 3 14.47 27.52 47.66
CA ARG A 3 14.50 26.11 47.25
C ARG A 3 13.25 25.43 47.80
N CYS A 4 12.66 24.48 47.07
CA CYS A 4 12.14 23.19 47.58
C CYS A 4 11.38 22.38 46.50
N PRO A 5 11.17 21.05 46.68
CA PRO A 5 11.65 20.04 45.74
C PRO A 5 10.52 19.02 45.36
N PRO A 6 10.79 17.79 44.87
CA PRO A 6 9.78 16.86 44.36
C PRO A 6 9.17 15.98 45.48
N LEU A 7 8.00 15.41 45.21
CA LEU A 7 7.33 14.44 46.09
C LEU A 7 7.48 13.02 45.54
N GLN A 8 7.88 12.12 46.43
CA GLN A 8 7.96 10.67 46.25
C GLN A 8 7.08 9.98 47.31
N ALA A 9 6.54 8.82 46.93
CA ALA A 9 6.42 7.57 47.70
C ALA A 9 5.15 7.20 48.51
N ARG A 10 4.95 5.87 48.48
CA ARG A 10 4.24 4.93 49.40
C ARG A 10 2.73 4.72 49.16
N GLY A 11 2.19 3.50 49.22
CA GLY A 11 2.67 2.15 49.59
C GLY A 11 1.67 1.11 49.05
N GLU A 12 2.07 -0.16 48.82
CA GLU A 12 1.87 -1.30 49.75
C GLU A 12 0.38 -1.49 50.15
N ASN A 13 -0.26 -2.66 50.15
CA ASN A 13 0.16 -4.05 50.05
C ASN A 13 -1.11 -4.96 50.01
N ASN A 14 -0.93 -6.19 49.50
CA ASN A 14 -1.46 -7.48 49.99
C ASN A 14 -2.91 -7.97 49.77
N GLY A 15 -2.96 -9.27 49.40
CA GLY A 15 -3.96 -10.29 49.78
C GLY A 15 -4.82 -10.78 48.62
N ILE A 16 -4.51 -11.85 47.89
CA ILE A 16 -4.49 -13.29 48.26
C ILE A 16 -5.67 -13.69 49.15
N THR A 17 -6.67 -14.39 48.59
CA THR A 17 -6.94 -15.82 48.87
C THR A 17 -8.06 -16.36 47.98
N SER A 18 -7.80 -17.58 47.51
CA SER A 18 -8.70 -18.55 46.90
C SER A 18 -9.76 -19.07 47.90
N ILE A 19 -10.76 -19.81 47.40
CA ILE A 19 -11.08 -21.22 47.76
C ILE A 19 -12.54 -21.56 47.36
N ASN A 20 -12.65 -22.50 46.43
CA ASN A 20 -13.55 -23.67 46.31
C ASN A 20 -14.98 -23.72 46.92
N ALA A 21 -15.85 -24.32 46.09
CA ALA A 21 -16.54 -25.62 46.28
C ALA A 21 -18.09 -25.65 46.32
N GLN A 22 -18.61 -26.47 45.39
CA GLN A 22 -19.66 -27.51 45.54
C GLN A 22 -21.10 -27.05 45.86
N SER A 23 -22.04 -27.26 44.92
CA SER A 23 -22.88 -28.48 44.71
C SER A 23 -23.86 -28.72 45.86
N VAL A 24 -25.17 -28.80 45.56
CA VAL A 24 -26.11 -29.88 45.96
C VAL A 24 -27.43 -29.75 45.16
N CYS A 25 -27.93 -30.89 44.67
CA CYS A 25 -29.24 -31.13 44.06
C CYS A 25 -30.43 -31.05 45.04
N ALA A 26 -31.63 -30.74 44.55
CA ALA A 26 -32.88 -31.28 45.11
C ALA A 26 -33.98 -31.38 44.04
N ALA A 27 -34.56 -32.56 43.93
CA ALA A 27 -35.75 -32.90 43.15
C ALA A 27 -36.95 -33.08 44.09
N ALA A 28 -38.15 -32.70 43.66
CA ALA A 28 -39.48 -33.15 44.13
C ALA A 28 -40.55 -32.36 43.36
N THR A 29 -41.78 -32.77 43.06
CA THR A 29 -42.54 -34.03 42.92
C THR A 29 -43.87 -33.60 42.27
N ILE A 30 -44.46 -34.47 41.46
CA ILE A 30 -45.69 -34.30 40.67
C ILE A 30 -46.96 -34.29 41.56
N SER A 31 -47.99 -33.52 41.18
CA SER A 31 -49.39 -33.88 41.47
C SER A 31 -50.34 -33.48 40.32
N LEU A 32 -51.33 -34.33 40.08
CA LEU A 32 -52.30 -34.40 38.97
C LEU A 32 -53.51 -33.45 39.09
N GLU A 33 -54.35 -33.50 38.02
CA GLU A 33 -55.75 -33.04 37.83
C GLU A 33 -55.85 -31.68 37.09
N THR A 34 -56.62 -31.49 36.00
CA THR A 34 -57.92 -32.05 35.63
C THR A 34 -58.14 -31.93 34.11
N THR A 35 -58.82 -32.92 33.53
CA THR A 35 -59.25 -33.05 32.14
C THR A 35 -60.40 -32.07 31.80
N HIS A 36 -60.28 -31.30 30.71
CA HIS A 36 -61.44 -30.71 30.03
C HIS A 36 -61.31 -30.89 28.51
N LEU A 37 -62.25 -31.65 27.96
CA LEU A 37 -62.50 -31.76 26.52
C LEU A 37 -62.88 -30.40 25.95
N ILE A 38 -62.16 -29.94 24.92
CA ILE A 38 -62.59 -28.82 24.07
C ILE A 38 -63.07 -29.40 22.74
N VAL A 39 -64.38 -29.29 22.54
CA VAL A 39 -65.06 -29.51 21.26
C VAL A 39 -64.62 -28.38 20.33
N ILE A 40 -63.88 -28.72 19.27
CA ILE A 40 -63.47 -27.76 18.24
C ILE A 40 -64.68 -27.53 17.32
N ASP A 41 -65.19 -26.30 17.35
CA ASP A 41 -66.33 -25.85 16.56
C ASP A 41 -65.96 -25.82 15.07
N LEU A 42 -66.81 -26.42 14.22
CA LEU A 42 -66.60 -26.51 12.77
C LEU A 42 -66.52 -25.11 12.12
N TRP A 43 -67.02 -24.08 12.80
CA TRP A 43 -66.92 -22.69 12.41
C TRP A 43 -65.52 -22.09 12.55
N THR A 44 -64.68 -22.57 13.48
CA THR A 44 -63.31 -22.05 13.66
C THR A 44 -62.38 -22.50 12.54
N LEU A 45 -62.59 -23.70 11.98
CA LEU A 45 -61.85 -24.19 10.82
C LEU A 45 -62.22 -23.46 9.53
N LEU A 46 -63.48 -23.03 9.37
CA LEU A 46 -63.93 -22.24 8.22
C LEU A 46 -63.30 -20.83 8.21
N TRP A 47 -63.11 -20.23 9.39
CA TRP A 47 -62.41 -18.95 9.55
C TRP A 47 -60.91 -19.04 9.27
N ILE A 48 -60.25 -20.15 9.65
CA ILE A 48 -58.85 -20.39 9.30
C ILE A 48 -58.72 -20.56 7.77
N GLY A 49 -59.63 -21.29 7.12
CA GLY A 49 -59.62 -21.46 5.66
C GLY A 49 -59.87 -20.18 4.85
N LEU A 50 -60.66 -19.23 5.39
CA LEU A 50 -60.92 -17.94 4.72
C LEU A 50 -59.80 -16.91 4.91
N GLN A 51 -59.03 -16.97 6.00
CA GLN A 51 -57.86 -16.10 6.22
C GLN A 51 -56.67 -16.48 5.32
N PHE A 52 -56.65 -17.68 4.75
CA PHE A 52 -55.60 -18.15 3.83
C PHE A 52 -55.83 -17.79 2.35
N ASN A 53 -56.90 -17.05 2.00
CA ASN A 53 -57.23 -16.74 0.60
C ASN A 53 -57.26 -15.23 0.25
N ALA A 54 -56.61 -14.38 1.05
CA ALA A 54 -56.39 -12.99 0.66
C ALA A 54 -54.92 -12.61 0.86
N MET A 55 -54.33 -12.07 -0.21
CA MET A 55 -52.98 -11.50 -0.29
C MET A 55 -51.85 -12.51 -0.49
N GLY A 56 -51.76 -12.99 -1.74
CA GLY A 56 -50.47 -13.22 -2.37
C GLY A 56 -49.67 -11.91 -2.41
N CYS A 57 -49.05 -11.55 -1.30
CA CYS A 57 -47.88 -10.69 -1.33
C CYS A 57 -46.71 -11.62 -1.64
N ILE A 58 -46.37 -11.75 -2.93
CA ILE A 58 -44.99 -11.98 -3.33
C ILE A 58 -44.24 -10.79 -2.75
N GLN A 59 -43.82 -10.89 -1.48
CA GLN A 59 -42.72 -10.13 -0.96
C GLN A 59 -41.53 -10.60 -1.78
N SER A 60 -41.38 -9.99 -2.96
CA SER A 60 -40.11 -9.83 -3.61
C SER A 60 -39.14 -9.56 -2.47
N ILE A 61 -38.24 -10.52 -2.25
CA ILE A 61 -36.98 -10.24 -1.60
C ILE A 61 -36.45 -9.08 -2.43
N ARG A 62 -36.69 -7.85 -1.95
CA ARG A 62 -36.18 -6.64 -2.54
C ARG A 62 -34.71 -6.71 -2.22
N CYS A 63 -33.99 -7.51 -3.00
CA CYS A 63 -32.55 -7.54 -3.04
C CYS A 63 -32.18 -6.07 -3.19
N LYS A 64 -31.72 -5.45 -2.10
CA LYS A 64 -31.14 -4.12 -2.21
C LYS A 64 -30.13 -4.23 -3.35
N PRO A 65 -30.19 -3.37 -4.37
CA PRO A 65 -29.19 -3.41 -5.42
C PRO A 65 -27.84 -3.35 -4.72
N LYS A 66 -27.01 -4.37 -4.96
CA LYS A 66 -25.68 -4.43 -4.36
C LYS A 66 -24.99 -3.11 -4.65
N SER A 67 -24.36 -2.52 -3.64
CA SER A 67 -23.59 -1.30 -3.85
C SER A 67 -22.48 -1.56 -4.87
N PHE A 68 -22.00 -0.52 -5.56
CA PHE A 68 -20.85 -0.65 -6.47
C PHE A 68 -19.68 -1.36 -5.79
N ARG A 69 -19.40 -0.98 -4.53
CA ARG A 69 -18.39 -1.57 -3.65
C ARG A 69 -18.50 -3.08 -3.47
N GLU A 70 -19.72 -3.62 -3.39
CA GLU A 70 -19.98 -5.05 -3.21
C GLU A 70 -20.00 -5.83 -4.53
N SER A 71 -19.98 -5.12 -5.66
CA SER A 71 -20.23 -5.68 -6.99
C SER A 71 -18.99 -5.67 -7.90
N ILE A 72 -18.11 -4.68 -7.75
CA ILE A 72 -16.81 -4.68 -8.44
C ILE A 72 -15.97 -5.88 -8.02
N THR A 73 -15.39 -6.57 -8.99
CA THR A 73 -14.63 -7.82 -8.75
C THR A 73 -13.30 -7.80 -9.47
N VAL A 74 -12.24 -8.22 -8.77
CA VAL A 74 -10.93 -8.52 -9.39
C VAL A 74 -10.96 -9.98 -9.83
N LEU A 75 -10.96 -10.21 -11.14
CA LEU A 75 -11.03 -11.54 -11.74
C LEU A 75 -9.67 -12.25 -11.68
N GLU A 76 -8.62 -11.53 -12.03
CA GLU A 76 -7.25 -12.02 -12.10
C GLU A 76 -6.32 -10.92 -11.57
N LEU A 77 -5.30 -11.31 -10.81
CA LEU A 77 -4.26 -10.42 -10.32
C LEU A 77 -2.91 -11.14 -10.41
N ASN A 78 -1.94 -10.48 -11.04
CA ASN A 78 -0.56 -10.93 -11.09
C ASN A 78 0.36 -9.79 -10.68
N ALA A 79 1.39 -10.10 -9.90
CA ALA A 79 2.46 -9.19 -9.56
C ALA A 79 3.78 -9.97 -9.58
N SER A 80 4.82 -9.40 -10.20
CA SER A 80 6.13 -10.03 -10.31
C SER A 80 7.24 -8.98 -10.42
N ILE A 81 8.46 -9.38 -10.11
CA ILE A 81 9.67 -8.68 -10.56
C ILE A 81 10.37 -9.56 -11.58
N ASP A 82 10.76 -8.98 -12.72
CA ASP A 82 11.48 -9.69 -13.78
C ASP A 82 12.74 -10.37 -13.21
N SER A 83 13.04 -11.59 -13.66
CA SER A 83 14.12 -12.42 -13.09
C SER A 83 15.52 -12.04 -13.56
N ASN A 84 15.65 -11.08 -14.49
CA ASN A 84 16.97 -10.61 -14.91
C ASN A 84 17.67 -9.89 -13.73
N PRO A 85 19.00 -9.90 -13.66
CA PRO A 85 19.72 -9.08 -12.69
C PRO A 85 19.66 -7.59 -13.07
N THR A 86 20.10 -6.74 -12.15
CA THR A 86 20.38 -5.32 -12.43
C THR A 86 21.50 -5.22 -13.46
N ILE A 87 21.30 -4.41 -14.50
CA ILE A 87 22.28 -4.16 -15.56
C ILE A 87 23.07 -2.91 -15.19
N ILE A 88 24.40 -2.98 -15.22
CA ILE A 88 25.30 -1.84 -15.01
C ILE A 88 25.85 -1.38 -16.36
N ASP A 89 25.85 -0.07 -16.59
CA ASP A 89 26.38 0.58 -17.79
C ASP A 89 27.45 1.63 -17.39
N GLU A 90 28.69 1.34 -17.77
CA GLU A 90 29.86 2.20 -17.58
C GLU A 90 30.28 2.94 -18.85
N GLY A 91 29.43 3.00 -19.89
CA GLY A 91 29.76 3.59 -21.17
C GLY A 91 30.03 5.11 -21.13
N SER A 92 29.69 5.79 -20.03
CA SER A 92 29.94 7.22 -19.84
C SER A 92 31.17 7.47 -18.97
N GLY A 93 32.05 8.37 -19.41
CA GLY A 93 33.18 8.85 -18.60
C GLY A 93 32.81 9.77 -17.42
N VAL A 94 31.53 10.14 -17.26
CA VAL A 94 31.07 11.08 -16.23
C VAL A 94 30.15 10.43 -15.20
N VAL A 95 29.34 9.44 -15.61
CA VAL A 95 28.36 8.78 -14.75
C VAL A 95 28.38 7.26 -14.91
N LEU A 96 28.09 6.55 -13.84
CA LEU A 96 27.61 5.17 -13.85
C LEU A 96 26.10 5.19 -14.04
N ARG A 97 25.58 4.34 -14.93
CA ARG A 97 24.14 4.06 -15.02
C ARG A 97 23.87 2.63 -14.60
N TYR A 98 22.70 2.41 -14.02
CA TYR A 98 22.22 1.05 -13.81
C TYR A 98 20.73 0.98 -14.06
N ARG A 99 20.25 -0.19 -14.49
CA ARG A 99 18.84 -0.48 -14.70
C ARG A 99 18.42 -1.68 -13.87
N THR A 100 17.50 -1.48 -12.94
CA THR A 100 16.93 -2.58 -12.15
C THR A 100 15.91 -3.36 -12.99
N PRO A 101 15.59 -4.60 -12.60
CA PRO A 101 14.50 -5.37 -13.21
C PRO A 101 13.17 -4.64 -13.02
N HIS A 102 12.20 -4.89 -13.91
CA HIS A 102 10.89 -4.26 -13.77
C HIS A 102 10.06 -4.99 -12.72
N PHE A 103 9.48 -4.22 -11.79
CA PHE A 103 8.26 -4.60 -11.11
C PHE A 103 7.09 -4.48 -12.10
N ARG A 104 6.21 -5.48 -12.11
CA ARG A 104 5.01 -5.52 -12.96
C ARG A 104 3.82 -5.91 -12.11
N ALA A 105 2.72 -5.21 -12.28
CA ALA A 105 1.43 -5.60 -11.72
C ALA A 105 0.35 -5.50 -12.80
N THR A 106 -0.48 -6.53 -12.91
CA THR A 106 -1.59 -6.59 -13.88
C THR A 106 -2.83 -7.13 -13.21
N ALA A 107 -3.96 -6.48 -13.44
CA ALA A 107 -5.24 -6.90 -12.89
C ALA A 107 -6.31 -6.88 -13.97
N ARG A 108 -7.09 -7.96 -14.04
CA ARG A 108 -8.32 -8.02 -14.82
C ARG A 108 -9.49 -7.72 -13.91
N VAL A 109 -10.22 -6.65 -14.19
CA VAL A 109 -11.31 -6.15 -13.34
C VAL A 109 -12.64 -6.28 -14.07
N GLN A 110 -13.67 -6.65 -13.32
CA GLN A 110 -15.06 -6.63 -13.74
C GLN A 110 -15.81 -5.55 -12.96
N VAL A 111 -16.30 -4.56 -13.68
CA VAL A 111 -17.14 -3.47 -13.16
C VAL A 111 -18.60 -3.77 -13.45
N PRO A 112 -19.51 -3.68 -12.47
CA PRO A 112 -20.95 -3.89 -12.68
C PRO A 112 -21.55 -2.82 -13.62
N PRO A 113 -22.79 -3.01 -14.09
CA PRO A 113 -23.51 -1.98 -14.84
C PRO A 113 -23.62 -0.70 -14.00
N LEU A 114 -23.23 0.43 -14.59
CA LEU A 114 -23.26 1.73 -13.96
C LEU A 114 -24.53 2.49 -14.34
N PRO A 115 -25.16 3.21 -13.39
CA PRO A 115 -26.24 4.14 -13.70
C PRO A 115 -25.71 5.38 -14.44
N ALA A 116 -26.63 6.19 -14.96
CA ALA A 116 -26.26 7.43 -15.65
C ALA A 116 -25.54 8.39 -14.69
N LYS A 117 -24.56 9.15 -15.23
CA LYS A 117 -23.77 10.16 -14.51
C LYS A 117 -22.82 9.62 -13.43
N GLU A 118 -22.65 8.30 -13.34
CA GLU A 118 -21.63 7.70 -12.49
C GLU A 118 -20.37 7.44 -13.31
N THR A 119 -19.22 7.93 -12.87
CA THR A 119 -17.94 7.72 -13.54
C THR A 119 -16.90 7.26 -12.54
N TRP A 120 -16.27 6.13 -12.84
CA TRP A 120 -15.22 5.54 -12.01
C TRP A 120 -13.91 5.48 -12.78
N THR A 121 -12.83 5.85 -12.11
CA THR A 121 -11.47 5.54 -12.57
C THR A 121 -10.95 4.37 -11.75
N ILE A 122 -10.52 3.31 -12.43
CA ILE A 122 -9.95 2.12 -11.81
C ILE A 122 -8.50 2.02 -12.27
N GLY A 123 -7.56 1.85 -11.35
CA GLY A 123 -6.15 1.77 -11.70
C GLY A 123 -5.20 1.64 -10.53
N TRP A 124 -3.92 1.89 -10.81
CA TRP A 124 -2.83 1.70 -9.86
C TRP A 124 -2.41 3.00 -9.18
N ILE A 125 -2.27 2.92 -7.86
CA ILE A 125 -1.64 3.95 -7.01
C ILE A 125 -0.42 3.29 -6.37
N GLN A 126 0.71 3.99 -6.34
CA GLN A 126 1.93 3.53 -5.67
C GLN A 126 2.46 4.61 -4.74
N ALA A 127 3.05 4.20 -3.64
CA ALA A 127 3.75 5.08 -2.72
C ALA A 127 5.02 4.43 -2.20
N CYS A 128 6.04 5.26 -1.96
CA CYS A 128 7.27 4.86 -1.28
C CYS A 128 7.11 5.08 0.23
N ASP A 129 7.29 4.01 1.01
CA ASP A 129 7.17 4.03 2.47
C ASP A 129 8.51 3.89 3.20
N HIS A 130 9.57 3.52 2.48
CA HIS A 130 10.95 3.52 2.98
C HIS A 130 11.92 3.83 1.85
N MET A 131 12.91 4.69 2.12
CA MET A 131 13.95 5.01 1.15
C MET A 131 15.32 5.23 1.79
N GLU A 132 16.27 4.45 1.31
CA GLU A 132 17.70 4.63 1.46
C GLU A 132 18.34 4.63 0.07
N PHE A 133 19.13 5.65 -0.24
CA PHE A 133 19.90 5.69 -1.48
C PHE A 133 21.18 6.48 -1.23
N PHE A 134 22.28 5.76 -1.04
CA PHE A 134 23.60 6.29 -0.70
C PHE A 134 24.61 6.02 -1.82
N ASN A 135 25.48 6.99 -2.08
CA ASN A 135 26.65 6.84 -2.93
C ASN A 135 27.88 7.24 -2.13
N THR A 136 28.85 6.33 -1.98
CA THR A 136 30.06 6.57 -1.19
C THR A 136 31.23 6.90 -2.09
N TYR A 137 32.01 7.93 -1.75
CA TYR A 137 33.13 8.43 -2.56
C TYR A 137 34.47 8.24 -1.85
N GLY A 138 34.80 6.99 -1.52
CA GLY A 138 36.01 6.63 -0.78
C GLY A 138 36.08 7.34 0.57
N ASP A 139 37.20 7.99 0.84
CA ASP A 139 37.43 8.75 2.06
C ASP A 139 36.87 10.18 2.03
N LYS A 140 36.22 10.60 0.93
CA LYS A 140 35.75 11.99 0.77
C LYS A 140 34.41 12.25 1.43
N GLY A 141 33.57 11.24 1.54
CA GLY A 141 32.21 11.35 2.08
C GLY A 141 31.20 10.55 1.27
N MET A 142 29.92 10.91 1.43
CA MET A 142 28.81 10.26 0.75
C MET A 142 27.81 11.28 0.21
N SER A 143 27.14 10.94 -0.89
CA SER A 143 25.89 11.59 -1.27
C SER A 143 24.70 10.70 -1.00
N SER A 144 23.53 11.29 -0.81
CA SER A 144 22.29 10.54 -0.66
C SER A 144 21.10 11.25 -1.26
N TRP A 145 20.26 10.49 -1.94
CA TRP A 145 18.91 10.93 -2.26
C TRP A 145 18.01 10.65 -1.07
N GLU A 146 17.28 11.66 -0.64
CA GLU A 146 16.47 11.59 0.58
C GLU A 146 15.09 12.17 0.34
N LEU A 147 14.12 11.63 1.09
CA LEU A 147 12.78 12.18 1.25
C LEU A 147 12.68 12.69 2.69
N PRO A 148 12.98 13.97 2.99
CA PRO A 148 13.15 14.45 4.37
C PRO A 148 11.92 14.19 5.26
N ASP A 149 10.72 14.45 4.75
CA ASP A 149 9.49 14.25 5.52
C ASP A 149 9.18 12.77 5.79
N LEU A 150 9.57 11.87 4.88
CA LEU A 150 9.47 10.42 5.09
C LEU A 150 10.51 9.95 6.11
N ARG A 151 11.77 10.37 5.94
CA ARG A 151 12.89 10.07 6.84
C ARG A 151 12.62 10.53 8.27
N ASP A 152 12.06 11.73 8.43
CA ASP A 152 11.76 12.33 9.73
C ASP A 152 10.43 11.82 10.33
N GLY A 153 9.74 10.90 9.65
CA GLY A 153 8.48 10.30 10.10
C GLY A 153 7.29 11.26 10.13
N LYS A 154 7.36 12.39 9.43
CA LYS A 154 6.25 13.35 9.30
C LYS A 154 5.14 12.81 8.41
N ILE A 155 5.51 11.97 7.45
CA ILE A 155 4.59 11.26 6.56
C ILE A 155 4.88 9.76 6.62
N GLN A 156 3.85 8.95 6.39
CA GLN A 156 3.98 7.48 6.38
C GLN A 156 4.45 6.93 5.04
N ALA A 157 4.11 7.63 3.95
CA ALA A 157 4.49 7.29 2.60
C ALA A 157 4.41 8.55 1.73
N ILE A 158 5.18 8.59 0.64
CA ILE A 158 5.11 9.63 -0.38
C ILE A 158 4.52 9.07 -1.67
N SER A 159 3.67 9.84 -2.35
CA SER A 159 3.08 9.44 -3.63
C SER A 159 4.18 9.14 -4.66
N ASP A 160 4.01 8.09 -5.45
CA ASP A 160 4.89 7.78 -6.59
C ASP A 160 4.16 8.00 -7.92
N SER A 161 3.29 9.02 -7.95
CA SER A 161 2.52 9.40 -9.13
C SER A 161 3.40 9.96 -10.26
N ASP A 162 2.89 9.91 -11.49
CA ASP A 162 3.47 10.55 -12.69
C ASP A 162 3.72 12.08 -12.55
N GLY A 163 3.20 12.71 -11.51
CA GLY A 163 3.35 14.15 -11.24
C GLY A 163 2.30 15.01 -11.93
N VAL A 164 1.41 14.41 -12.71
CA VAL A 164 0.37 15.09 -13.51
C VAL A 164 -1.01 14.69 -13.04
N ASN A 165 -1.29 13.39 -12.98
CA ASN A 165 -2.60 12.81 -12.73
C ASN A 165 -2.65 12.13 -11.36
N TYR A 166 -2.44 12.90 -10.29
CA TYR A 166 -2.55 12.37 -8.93
C TYR A 166 -3.93 11.75 -8.69
N PRO A 167 -4.00 10.61 -7.97
CA PRO A 167 -2.91 9.87 -7.32
C PRO A 167 -2.31 8.74 -8.16
N TRP A 168 -2.63 8.69 -9.46
CA TRP A 168 -2.33 7.54 -10.31
C TRP A 168 -0.84 7.45 -10.61
N TYR A 169 -0.33 6.22 -10.62
CA TYR A 169 1.06 5.93 -11.01
C TYR A 169 1.33 6.37 -12.46
N GLY A 170 0.35 6.15 -13.34
CA GLY A 170 0.36 6.60 -14.73
C GLY A 170 -1.05 6.67 -15.29
N ASN A 171 -1.19 7.03 -16.56
CA ASN A 171 -2.49 7.28 -17.20
C ASN A 171 -2.71 6.51 -18.52
N THR A 172 -1.82 5.60 -18.87
CA THR A 172 -1.87 4.88 -20.16
C THR A 172 -2.53 3.52 -19.98
N THR A 173 -1.77 2.54 -19.50
CA THR A 173 -2.26 1.20 -19.19
C THR A 173 -2.62 1.05 -17.71
N GLU A 174 -2.21 2.03 -16.90
CA GLU A 174 -2.28 1.99 -15.45
C GLU A 174 -3.67 2.28 -14.92
N THR A 175 -4.53 2.91 -15.72
CA THR A 175 -5.89 3.28 -15.36
C THR A 175 -6.89 2.99 -16.47
N CYS A 176 -8.15 2.85 -16.10
CA CYS A 176 -9.29 2.73 -16.99
C CYS A 176 -10.45 3.56 -16.44
N ILE A 177 -11.11 4.33 -17.29
CA ILE A 177 -12.29 5.12 -16.93
C ILE A 177 -13.54 4.42 -17.45
N VAL A 178 -14.49 4.14 -16.57
CA VAL A 178 -15.79 3.59 -16.91
C VAL A 178 -16.86 4.66 -16.67
N VAL A 179 -17.52 5.08 -17.74
CA VAL A 179 -18.56 6.12 -17.73
C VAL A 179 -19.93 5.47 -17.86
N GLY A 180 -20.81 5.73 -16.91
CA GLY A 180 -22.20 5.30 -16.95
C GLY A 180 -23.08 6.20 -17.85
N PRO A 181 -24.21 5.69 -18.36
CA PRO A 181 -24.78 4.40 -18.03
C PRO A 181 -24.15 3.25 -18.84
N THR A 182 -23.89 2.12 -18.18
CA THR A 182 -23.53 0.86 -18.85
C THR A 182 -24.61 -0.18 -18.60
N LYS A 183 -24.93 -0.99 -19.63
CA LYS A 183 -26.02 -1.99 -19.56
C LYS A 183 -25.57 -3.38 -19.10
N LYS A 184 -24.26 -3.63 -19.16
CA LYS A 184 -23.64 -4.93 -18.90
C LYS A 184 -22.33 -4.70 -18.13
N ASP A 185 -21.86 -5.76 -17.50
CA ASP A 185 -20.57 -5.80 -16.86
C ASP A 185 -19.47 -5.40 -17.84
N SER A 186 -18.59 -4.50 -17.40
CA SER A 186 -17.44 -4.05 -18.16
C SER A 186 -16.20 -4.80 -17.67
N LYS A 187 -15.46 -5.43 -18.58
CA LYS A 187 -14.24 -6.18 -18.28
C LYS A 187 -13.06 -5.53 -18.99
N PHE A 188 -12.00 -5.26 -18.25
CA PHE A 188 -10.78 -4.67 -18.79
C PHE A 188 -9.57 -5.11 -17.96
N THR A 189 -8.40 -4.82 -18.49
CA THR A 189 -7.13 -5.06 -17.82
C THR A 189 -6.45 -3.72 -17.58
N VAL A 190 -5.95 -3.52 -16.36
CA VAL A 190 -5.02 -2.43 -16.03
C VAL A 190 -3.67 -3.04 -15.66
N SER A 191 -2.60 -2.42 -16.11
CA SER A 191 -1.24 -2.86 -15.86
C SER A 191 -0.34 -1.68 -15.50
N MET A 192 0.64 -1.91 -14.65
CA MET A 192 1.71 -0.96 -14.40
C MET A 192 3.06 -1.68 -14.49
N ASN A 193 4.09 -0.90 -14.77
CA ASN A 193 5.47 -1.36 -14.71
C ASN A 193 6.32 -0.26 -14.09
N ASP A 194 7.24 -0.64 -13.22
CA ASP A 194 8.14 0.27 -12.56
C ASP A 194 9.56 -0.29 -12.56
N ASN A 195 10.54 0.57 -12.77
CA ASN A 195 11.94 0.23 -12.63
C ASN A 195 12.78 1.46 -12.37
N PHE A 196 13.99 1.23 -11.88
CA PHE A 196 14.92 2.30 -11.62
C PHE A 196 16.00 2.38 -12.67
N TYR A 197 16.19 3.58 -13.21
CA TYR A 197 17.21 3.87 -14.19
C TYR A 197 17.98 5.18 -13.90
N PRO A 198 18.66 5.29 -12.74
CA PRO A 198 19.35 6.52 -12.37
C PRO A 198 20.74 6.63 -13.01
N SER A 199 21.31 7.84 -12.94
CA SER A 199 22.71 8.13 -13.24
C SER A 199 23.41 8.62 -11.96
N VAL A 200 24.57 8.04 -11.64
CA VAL A 200 25.38 8.41 -10.47
C VAL A 200 26.73 8.92 -10.95
N THR A 201 27.18 10.08 -10.49
CA THR A 201 28.46 10.66 -10.90
C THR A 201 29.64 9.83 -10.41
N TRP A 202 30.68 9.69 -11.24
CA TRP A 202 31.94 9.07 -10.81
C TRP A 202 32.67 9.95 -9.78
N GLY A 203 32.65 11.26 -9.99
CA GLY A 203 33.26 12.25 -9.12
C GLY A 203 32.32 12.73 -8.01
N VAL A 204 32.91 13.37 -7.00
CA VAL A 204 32.17 14.00 -5.89
C VAL A 204 31.21 15.06 -6.45
N PRO A 205 29.91 15.04 -6.11
CA PRO A 205 28.88 15.83 -6.79
C PRO A 205 29.00 17.36 -6.61
N VAL A 206 29.80 17.83 -5.64
CA VAL A 206 30.06 19.25 -5.38
C VAL A 206 31.46 19.70 -5.82
N SER A 207 32.23 18.83 -6.46
CA SER A 207 33.62 19.08 -6.83
C SER A 207 33.74 19.44 -8.31
N ASP A 208 34.60 20.40 -8.63
CA ASP A 208 34.99 20.71 -10.02
C ASP A 208 35.97 19.68 -10.61
N SER A 209 36.39 18.68 -9.81
CA SER A 209 37.30 17.63 -10.25
C SER A 209 36.55 16.47 -10.93
N ASN A 210 37.01 16.11 -12.12
CA ASN A 210 36.52 14.93 -12.86
C ASN A 210 37.20 13.61 -12.43
N VAL A 211 37.97 13.61 -11.34
CA VAL A 211 38.63 12.40 -10.86
C VAL A 211 37.57 11.45 -10.27
N PRO A 212 37.51 10.19 -10.74
CA PRO A 212 36.56 9.21 -10.20
C PRO A 212 36.89 8.90 -8.75
N LYS A 213 35.86 8.94 -7.90
CA LYS A 213 35.95 8.63 -6.46
C LYS A 213 34.81 7.75 -5.95
N LEU A 214 33.76 7.53 -6.75
CA LEU A 214 32.68 6.62 -6.41
C LEU A 214 33.24 5.23 -6.09
N SER A 215 32.80 4.67 -4.98
CA SER A 215 33.31 3.43 -4.40
C SER A 215 32.21 2.44 -4.02
N SER A 216 30.98 2.93 -3.79
CA SER A 216 29.83 2.08 -3.53
C SER A 216 28.54 2.84 -3.82
N ILE A 217 27.54 2.12 -4.32
CA ILE A 217 26.14 2.57 -4.37
C ILE A 217 25.33 1.59 -3.55
N HIS A 218 24.59 2.09 -2.57
CA HIS A 218 23.63 1.32 -1.79
C HIS A 218 22.24 1.90 -1.98
N ARG A 219 21.26 1.02 -2.22
CA ARG A 219 19.88 1.43 -2.32
C ARG A 219 18.95 0.38 -1.74
N ASP A 220 17.99 0.85 -0.98
CA ASP A 220 16.96 0.04 -0.35
C ASP A 220 15.67 0.85 -0.29
N GLN A 221 14.65 0.40 -1.01
CA GLN A 221 13.38 1.10 -1.07
C GLN A 221 12.22 0.14 -1.02
N SER A 222 11.23 0.48 -0.20
CA SER A 222 9.98 -0.27 -0.06
C SER A 222 8.81 0.54 -0.59
N PHE A 223 7.90 -0.18 -1.22
CA PHE A 223 6.73 0.38 -1.87
C PHE A 223 5.49 -0.40 -1.49
N THR A 224 4.40 0.36 -1.38
CA THR A 224 3.05 -0.19 -1.34
C THR A 224 2.28 0.27 -2.58
N THR A 225 1.68 -0.69 -3.27
CA THR A 225 0.93 -0.50 -4.51
C THR A 225 -0.50 -0.96 -4.30
N TRP A 226 -1.47 -0.13 -4.68
CA TRP A 226 -2.89 -0.42 -4.55
C TRP A 226 -3.56 -0.45 -5.93
N LEU A 227 -4.39 -1.47 -6.15
CA LEU A 227 -5.42 -1.44 -7.17
C LEU A 227 -6.65 -0.75 -6.57
N VAL A 228 -7.09 0.33 -7.18
CA VAL A 228 -8.08 1.25 -6.59
C VAL A 228 -9.17 1.61 -7.60
N ALA A 229 -10.40 1.76 -7.12
CA ALA A 229 -11.48 2.41 -7.86
C ALA A 229 -11.87 3.73 -7.17
N ILE A 230 -11.88 4.83 -7.91
CA ILE A 230 -12.28 6.16 -7.41
C ILE A 230 -13.47 6.69 -8.21
N ASN A 231 -14.54 7.06 -7.52
CA ASN A 231 -15.67 7.75 -8.12
C ASN A 231 -15.29 9.21 -8.39
N GLN A 232 -15.40 9.66 -9.63
CA GLN A 232 -14.97 11.01 -10.02
C GLN A 232 -15.87 12.12 -9.47
N ALA A 233 -17.14 11.83 -9.18
CA ALA A 233 -18.08 12.83 -8.68
C ALA A 233 -18.06 12.92 -7.14
N THR A 234 -17.94 11.80 -6.44
CA THR A 234 -18.05 11.74 -4.97
C THR A 234 -16.69 11.59 -4.27
N SER A 235 -15.62 11.33 -5.02
CA SER A 235 -14.30 10.96 -4.48
C SER A 235 -14.31 9.70 -3.60
N GLU A 236 -15.38 8.88 -3.66
CA GLU A 236 -15.42 7.59 -3.00
C GLU A 236 -14.25 6.73 -3.51
N THR A 237 -13.43 6.25 -2.58
CA THR A 237 -12.20 5.49 -2.89
C THR A 237 -12.32 4.08 -2.34
N LEU A 238 -12.13 3.10 -3.23
CA LEU A 238 -12.21 1.67 -2.91
C LEU A 238 -10.90 0.98 -3.22
N VAL A 239 -10.23 0.46 -2.17
CA VAL A 239 -9.06 -0.39 -2.34
C VAL A 239 -9.51 -1.81 -2.69
N LEU A 240 -9.20 -2.23 -3.91
CA LEU A 240 -9.53 -3.56 -4.42
C LEU A 240 -8.47 -4.59 -4.02
N LYS A 241 -7.18 -4.25 -4.18
CA LYS A 241 -6.04 -5.07 -3.75
C LYS A 241 -4.83 -4.24 -3.33
N THR A 242 -4.03 -4.81 -2.43
CA THR A 242 -2.74 -4.24 -1.98
C THR A 242 -1.60 -5.20 -2.31
N ILE A 243 -0.50 -4.66 -2.83
CA ILE A 243 0.76 -5.34 -3.13
C ILE A 243 1.88 -4.61 -2.40
N ARG A 244 2.80 -5.34 -1.77
CA ARG A 244 4.05 -4.81 -1.23
C ARG A 244 5.22 -5.32 -2.03
N TRP A 245 6.19 -4.46 -2.28
CA TRP A 245 7.41 -4.86 -2.95
C TRP A 245 8.58 -3.99 -2.49
N ARG A 246 9.79 -4.51 -2.64
CA ARG A 246 11.02 -3.87 -2.18
C ARG A 246 12.10 -4.06 -3.21
N MET A 247 12.86 -3.01 -3.47
CA MET A 247 14.06 -3.07 -4.30
C MET A 247 15.28 -2.84 -3.43
N ARG A 248 16.25 -3.74 -3.52
CA ARG A 248 17.56 -3.62 -2.89
C ARG A 248 18.67 -3.72 -3.91
N LEU A 249 19.70 -2.92 -3.75
CA LEU A 249 20.84 -2.86 -4.64
C LEU A 249 22.09 -2.51 -3.85
N HIS A 250 23.16 -3.25 -4.12
CA HIS A 250 24.49 -2.85 -3.73
C HIS A 250 25.42 -3.01 -4.93
N ILE A 251 26.06 -1.92 -5.35
CA ILE A 251 27.10 -1.94 -6.37
C ILE A 251 28.41 -1.53 -5.71
N HIS A 252 29.41 -2.39 -5.80
CA HIS A 252 30.78 -2.03 -5.45
C HIS A 252 31.46 -1.38 -6.65
N VAL A 253 32.25 -0.33 -6.43
CA VAL A 253 32.97 0.39 -7.48
C VAL A 253 34.44 0.50 -7.10
N ASP A 254 35.33 0.11 -8.00
CA ASP A 254 36.76 0.35 -7.91
C ASP A 254 37.14 1.50 -8.87
N PRO A 255 37.35 2.73 -8.37
CA PRO A 255 37.62 3.88 -9.21
C PRO A 255 38.98 3.84 -9.92
N GLU A 256 39.90 2.97 -9.48
CA GLU A 256 41.25 2.83 -10.07
C GLU A 256 41.26 1.94 -11.32
N LYS A 257 40.21 1.13 -11.51
CA LYS A 257 40.04 0.32 -12.73
C LYS A 257 39.65 1.18 -13.93
N PRO A 258 39.93 0.75 -15.17
CA PRO A 258 39.40 1.39 -16.36
C PRO A 258 37.88 1.26 -16.41
N LEU A 259 37.23 2.13 -17.19
CA LEU A 259 35.79 2.03 -17.47
C LEU A 259 35.43 0.63 -18.03
N SER A 260 34.19 0.23 -17.79
CA SER A 260 33.64 -1.11 -18.07
C SER A 260 34.16 -2.22 -17.17
N HIS A 261 35.04 -1.90 -16.21
CA HIS A 261 35.61 -2.86 -15.26
C HIS A 261 35.57 -2.36 -13.81
N ARG A 262 34.97 -1.18 -13.54
CA ARG A 262 34.97 -0.58 -12.21
C ARG A 262 33.93 -1.20 -11.31
N ALA A 263 32.74 -1.43 -11.84
CA ALA A 263 31.56 -1.70 -11.05
C ALA A 263 31.17 -3.18 -11.07
N VAL A 264 30.79 -3.69 -9.90
CA VAL A 264 30.31 -5.06 -9.72
C VAL A 264 29.01 -5.01 -8.93
N LEU A 265 27.97 -5.64 -9.48
CA LEU A 265 26.73 -5.87 -8.74
C LEU A 265 27.02 -6.87 -7.63
N MET A 266 26.81 -6.43 -6.40
CA MET A 266 26.82 -7.27 -5.20
C MET A 266 25.39 -7.76 -4.92
N GLU A 267 25.18 -8.40 -3.77
CA GLU A 267 23.84 -8.88 -3.40
C GLU A 267 22.82 -7.74 -3.17
N PRO A 268 21.52 -7.96 -3.47
CA PRO A 268 20.98 -9.19 -4.03
C PRO A 268 21.10 -9.27 -5.57
N VAL A 269 21.51 -10.43 -6.09
CA VAL A 269 21.54 -10.66 -7.55
C VAL A 269 20.13 -10.76 -8.13
N ALA A 270 19.19 -11.36 -7.39
CA ALA A 270 17.78 -11.45 -7.73
C ALA A 270 16.93 -10.73 -6.69
N GLN A 271 15.93 -9.96 -7.13
CA GLN A 271 15.02 -9.26 -6.23
C GLN A 271 13.99 -10.22 -5.61
N GLU A 272 13.53 -9.89 -4.41
CA GLU A 272 12.42 -10.61 -3.78
C GLU A 272 11.13 -10.37 -4.57
N GLN A 273 10.35 -11.43 -4.80
CA GLN A 273 9.08 -11.30 -5.51
C GLN A 273 8.06 -10.52 -4.66
N PRO A 274 7.19 -9.73 -5.30
CA PRO A 274 6.23 -8.89 -4.60
C PRO A 274 5.18 -9.74 -3.86
N GLN A 275 4.69 -9.22 -2.75
CA GLN A 275 3.68 -9.88 -1.92
C GLN A 275 2.29 -9.27 -2.16
N ILE A 276 1.39 -10.05 -2.73
CA ILE A 276 -0.04 -9.72 -2.77
C ILE A 276 -0.64 -9.99 -1.38
N LEU A 277 -1.21 -8.97 -0.75
CA LEU A 277 -1.74 -9.10 0.61
C LEU A 277 -3.11 -9.79 0.63
N GLY A 278 -3.32 -10.64 1.64
CA GLY A 278 -4.62 -11.27 1.90
C GLY A 278 -5.67 -10.26 2.39
N LYS A 279 -5.22 -9.23 3.12
CA LYS A 279 -6.04 -8.12 3.61
C LYS A 279 -5.50 -6.81 3.04
N ASN A 280 -6.40 -5.99 2.51
CA ASN A 280 -6.03 -4.68 1.97
C ASN A 280 -5.67 -3.70 3.09
N GLU A 281 -4.69 -2.86 2.79
CA GLU A 281 -4.25 -1.78 3.66
C GLU A 281 -4.84 -0.45 3.19
N PRO A 282 -5.15 0.48 4.11
CA PRO A 282 -5.61 1.82 3.74
C PRO A 282 -4.49 2.58 3.01
N ILE A 283 -4.88 3.50 2.13
CA ILE A 283 -3.95 4.39 1.44
C ILE A 283 -3.66 5.57 2.37
N PRO A 284 -2.40 5.85 2.72
CA PRO A 284 -2.06 7.05 3.49
C PRO A 284 -2.48 8.33 2.75
N PRO A 285 -2.97 9.38 3.42
CA PRO A 285 -3.38 10.61 2.75
C PRO A 285 -2.29 11.24 1.87
N ASN A 286 -1.03 11.18 2.31
CA ASN A 286 0.13 11.71 1.58
C ASN A 286 0.43 10.96 0.27
N ALA A 287 -0.02 9.72 0.11
CA ALA A 287 0.08 8.99 -1.15
C ALA A 287 -0.93 9.48 -2.20
N MET A 288 -1.98 10.19 -1.77
CA MET A 288 -3.08 10.62 -2.62
C MET A 288 -2.90 12.02 -3.23
N VAL A 289 -1.89 12.76 -2.79
CA VAL A 289 -1.72 14.19 -3.09
C VAL A 289 -0.28 14.51 -3.46
N LYS A 290 -0.07 15.74 -3.96
CA LYS A 290 1.26 16.32 -4.19
C LYS A 290 2.04 16.48 -2.86
N PRO A 291 3.38 16.47 -2.90
CA PRO A 291 4.23 16.15 -4.06
C PRO A 291 4.40 14.64 -4.27
N ASN A 292 4.90 14.24 -5.45
CA ASN A 292 5.38 12.88 -5.68
C ASN A 292 6.83 12.74 -5.21
N ALA A 293 7.33 11.51 -5.12
CA ALA A 293 8.69 11.20 -4.67
C ALA A 293 9.76 11.95 -5.47
N ASN A 294 9.59 12.06 -6.79
CA ASN A 294 10.56 12.70 -7.68
C ASN A 294 10.68 14.22 -7.48
N ASP A 295 9.59 14.88 -7.15
CA ASP A 295 9.59 16.31 -6.80
C ASP A 295 10.00 16.52 -5.34
N ALA A 296 9.68 15.55 -4.46
CA ALA A 296 9.93 15.61 -3.03
C ALA A 296 11.40 15.38 -2.62
N GLN A 297 12.14 14.63 -3.44
CA GLN A 297 13.48 14.18 -3.10
C GLN A 297 14.51 15.30 -3.15
N VAL A 298 15.54 15.17 -2.30
CA VAL A 298 16.71 16.06 -2.24
C VAL A 298 17.98 15.26 -2.42
N LEU A 299 18.99 15.84 -3.08
CA LEU A 299 20.34 15.26 -3.10
C LEU A 299 21.19 15.97 -2.04
N MET A 300 21.59 15.21 -1.02
CA MET A 300 22.50 15.68 0.01
C MET A 300 23.93 15.24 -0.30
N TRP A 301 24.90 16.09 0.02
CA TRP A 301 26.31 15.75 0.12
C TRP A 301 26.74 15.86 1.58
N ARG A 302 27.38 14.81 2.10
CA ARG A 302 27.96 14.76 3.44
C ARG A 302 29.46 14.46 3.32
N PRO A 303 30.32 15.49 3.37
CA PRO A 303 31.76 15.28 3.33
C PRO A 303 32.24 14.57 4.59
N LYS A 304 33.42 13.94 4.52
CA LYS A 304 34.08 13.38 5.72
C LYS A 304 34.39 14.47 6.75
N ASN A 305 34.72 15.68 6.29
CA ASN A 305 35.02 16.83 7.12
C ASN A 305 34.19 18.03 6.66
N GLY A 306 33.61 18.77 7.59
CA GLY A 306 32.76 19.94 7.31
C GLY A 306 31.27 19.62 7.35
N ASP A 307 30.46 20.62 6.97
CA ASP A 307 29.01 20.54 7.09
C ASP A 307 28.36 19.86 5.88
N PRO A 308 27.22 19.16 6.08
CA PRO A 308 26.38 18.69 4.98
C PRO A 308 25.88 19.83 4.09
N VAL A 309 25.77 19.57 2.78
CA VAL A 309 25.32 20.53 1.78
C VAL A 309 24.16 19.93 0.96
N VAL A 310 23.14 20.73 0.68
CA VAL A 310 22.10 20.39 -0.29
C VAL A 310 22.67 20.64 -1.69
N VAL A 311 22.83 19.58 -2.48
CA VAL A 311 23.31 19.66 -3.86
C VAL A 311 22.15 19.95 -4.81
N ILE A 312 21.03 19.24 -4.61
CA ILE A 312 19.81 19.43 -5.39
C ILE A 312 18.66 19.62 -4.39
N PRO A 313 18.02 20.80 -4.38
CA PRO A 313 16.84 21.05 -3.55
C PRO A 313 15.61 20.32 -4.13
N PRO A 314 14.52 20.19 -3.35
CA PRO A 314 13.26 19.69 -3.89
C PRO A 314 12.67 20.67 -4.91
N LYS A 315 11.74 20.21 -5.74
CA LYS A 315 11.17 21.00 -6.84
C LYS A 315 9.86 21.73 -6.51
N TYR A 316 9.25 21.45 -5.38
CA TYR A 316 7.90 21.88 -5.00
C TYR A 316 7.90 22.99 -3.95
#